data_AF-A0A832GFF4-F1
#
_entry.id   AF-A0A832GFF4-F1
#
_cell.length_a   1.000
_cell.length_b   1.000
_cell.length_c   1.000
_cell.angle_alpha   90.00
_cell.angle_beta   90.00
_cell.angle_gamma   90.00
#
_symmetry.space_group_name_H-M   'P 1'
#
loop_
_entity.id
_entity.type
_entity.pdbx_description
1 polymer ?
#
loop_
_entity_poly.entity_id
_entity_poly.type
_entity_poly.pdbx_seq_one_letter_code
_entity_poly.pdbx_strand_id
1 'polypeptide(L)'
;MLAKVLLTLSVVLTLATLAWWVWDSIDYGKPLLLSKTAREVVIVEHDRLFGQEIKRVELQPGRWLGLFDAAPPFGAVPLCGLWLGLGALGLWLRKRSQMHVS
;
A
#
# COMPACT_ATOMS: atom_id res chain seq x y z
N MET A 1 -11.73 -6.40 -26.95
CA MET A 1 -10.77 -6.99 -26.00
C MET A 1 -10.25 -6.00 -24.97
N LEU A 2 -9.87 -4.77 -25.38
CA LEU A 2 -9.33 -3.71 -24.52
C LEU A 2 -10.08 -3.48 -23.19
N ALA A 3 -11.41 -3.37 -23.22
CA ALA A 3 -12.21 -3.16 -22.01
C ALA A 3 -12.07 -4.27 -20.95
N LYS A 4 -11.98 -5.54 -21.39
CA LYS A 4 -11.77 -6.68 -20.47
C LYS A 4 -10.38 -6.62 -19.83
N VAL A 5 -9.37 -6.22 -20.61
CA VAL A 5 -7.99 -6.06 -20.13
C VAL A 5 -7.93 -4.96 -19.06
N LEU A 6 -8.49 -3.78 -19.33
CA LEU A 6 -8.52 -2.66 -18.38
C LEU A 6 -9.21 -3.02 -17.06
N LEU A 7 -10.34 -3.73 -17.13
CA LEU A 7 -11.05 -4.23 -15.95
C LEU A 7 -10.21 -5.22 -15.14
N THR A 8 -9.60 -6.20 -15.82
CA THR A 8 -8.79 -7.21 -15.14
C THR A 8 -7.57 -6.57 -14.49
N LEU A 9 -6.89 -5.66 -15.20
CA LEU A 9 -5.72 -4.94 -14.72
C LEU A 9 -6.05 -4.06 -13.51
N SER A 10 -7.18 -3.35 -13.55
CA SER A 10 -7.70 -2.55 -12.43
C SER A 10 -7.87 -3.38 -11.16
N VAL A 11 -8.51 -4.55 -11.27
CA VAL A 11 -8.74 -5.45 -10.12
C VAL A 11 -7.42 -5.99 -9.58
N VAL A 12 -6.54 -6.48 -10.45
CA VAL A 12 -5.24 -7.03 -10.06
C VAL A 12 -4.39 -5.99 -9.34
N LEU A 13 -4.30 -4.77 -9.88
CA LEU A 13 -3.50 -3.69 -9.29
C LEU A 13 -4.08 -3.22 -7.95
N THR A 14 -5.41 -3.15 -7.83
CA THR A 14 -6.07 -2.80 -6.56
C THR A 14 -5.74 -3.83 -5.48
N LEU A 15 -5.89 -5.11 -5.78
CA LEU A 15 -5.58 -6.19 -4.84
C LEU A 15 -4.10 -6.21 -4.48
N ALA A 16 -3.20 -6.04 -5.45
CA ALA A 16 -1.76 -5.98 -5.19
C ALA A 16 -1.38 -4.82 -4.27
N THR A 17 -1.99 -3.64 -4.47
CA THR A 17 -1.73 -2.45 -3.65
C THR A 17 -2.22 -2.65 -2.21
N LEU A 18 -3.42 -3.23 -2.05
CA LEU A 18 -3.95 -3.55 -0.72
C LEU A 18 -3.11 -4.62 -0.02
N ALA A 19 -2.70 -5.67 -0.73
CA ALA A 19 -1.84 -6.72 -0.18
C ALA A 19 -0.50 -6.16 0.29
N TRP A 20 0.10 -5.25 -0.49
CA TRP A 20 1.34 -4.58 -0.11
C TRP A 20 1.13 -3.71 1.15
N TRP A 21 0.07 -2.91 1.21
CA TRP A 21 -0.22 -2.12 2.41
C TRP A 21 -0.45 -2.98 3.67
N VAL A 22 -1.14 -4.12 3.52
CA VAL A 22 -1.35 -5.07 4.62
C VAL A 22 -0.03 -5.65 5.08
N TRP A 23 0.82 -6.09 4.15
CA TRP A 23 2.15 -6.59 4.48
C TRP A 23 2.95 -5.52 5.23
N ASP A 24 3.07 -4.30 4.68
CA ASP A 24 3.82 -3.23 5.30
C ASP A 24 3.29 -2.87 6.69
N SER A 25 1.96 -2.92 6.90
CA SER A 25 1.35 -2.68 8.21
C SER A 25 1.64 -3.80 9.21
N ILE A 26 1.67 -5.06 8.76
CA ILE A 26 2.06 -6.21 9.59
C ILE A 26 3.54 -6.13 9.95
N ASP A 27 4.39 -5.86 8.97
CA ASP A 27 5.83 -5.74 9.17
C ASP A 27 6.14 -4.60 10.15
N TYR A 28 5.54 -3.42 9.96
CA TYR A 28 5.68 -2.30 10.87
C TYR A 28 5.10 -2.59 12.28
N GLY A 29 4.13 -3.51 12.38
CA GLY A 29 3.46 -3.88 13.62
C GLY A 29 2.31 -2.98 14.03
N LYS A 30 1.87 -2.06 13.16
CA LYS A 30 0.68 -1.23 13.36
C LYS A 30 0.07 -0.79 12.01
N PRO A 31 -1.23 -0.48 11.98
CA PRO A 31 -1.86 0.05 10.76
C PRO A 31 -1.20 1.36 10.32
N LEU A 32 -0.68 1.39 9.09
CA LEU A 32 0.03 2.54 8.56
C LEU A 32 -0.93 3.54 7.90
N LEU A 33 -1.25 4.62 8.61
CA LEU A 33 -2.08 5.71 8.07
C LEU A 33 -1.33 6.60 7.09
N LEU A 34 -0.08 6.94 7.42
CA LEU A 34 0.82 7.76 6.62
C LEU A 34 2.08 6.95 6.29
N SER A 35 2.73 7.27 5.17
CA SER A 35 3.95 6.56 4.80
C SER A 35 5.04 6.88 5.80
N LYS A 36 5.90 5.88 6.06
CA LYS A 36 7.03 6.01 6.97
C LYS A 36 8.31 5.61 6.26
N THR A 37 9.37 6.35 6.53
CA THR A 37 10.73 6.10 6.02
C THR A 37 11.65 5.48 7.06
N ALA A 38 11.20 5.46 8.32
CA ALA A 38 11.91 4.86 9.44
C ALA A 38 10.92 4.21 10.42
N ARG A 39 11.33 3.09 10.99
CA ARG A 39 10.64 2.40 12.07
C ARG A 39 11.48 2.50 13.34
N GLU A 40 10.83 2.92 14.42
CA GLU A 40 11.42 2.87 15.75
C GLU A 40 11.37 1.42 16.26
N VAL A 41 12.54 0.84 16.50
CA VAL A 41 12.71 -0.50 17.05
C VAL A 41 13.37 -0.36 18.41
N VAL A 42 12.69 -0.83 19.46
CA VAL A 42 13.24 -0.85 20.82
C VAL A 42 14.07 -2.12 20.97
N ILE A 43 15.39 -1.97 21.01
CA ILE A 43 16.34 -3.04 21.28
C ILE A 43 16.58 -3.06 22.79
N VAL A 44 16.28 -4.19 23.42
CA VAL A 44 16.57 -4.39 24.85
C VAL A 44 17.92 -5.07 24.95
N GLU A 45 18.96 -4.29 25.25
CA GLU A 45 20.31 -4.80 25.50
C GLU A 45 20.44 -5.14 27.00
N HIS A 46 20.91 -6.36 27.30
CA HIS A 46 21.21 -6.76 28.67
C HIS A 46 22.67 -6.46 28.97
N ASP A 47 22.92 -5.55 29.91
CA ASP A 47 24.27 -5.24 30.34
C ASP A 47 24.87 -6.42 31.10
N ARG A 48 25.92 -7.02 30.54
CA ARG A 48 26.59 -8.20 31.11
C ARG A 48 27.29 -7.91 32.43
N LEU A 49 27.56 -6.64 32.74
CA LEU A 49 28.28 -6.23 33.95
C LEU A 49 27.35 -5.92 35.13
N PHE A 50 26.15 -5.39 34.85
CA PHE A 50 25.22 -4.94 35.90
C PHE A 50 23.87 -5.67 35.89
N GLY A 51 23.62 -6.54 34.90
CA GLY A 51 22.38 -7.30 34.78
C GLY A 51 21.13 -6.44 34.55
N GLN A 52 21.29 -5.19 34.14
CA GLN A 52 20.20 -4.25 33.91
C GLN A 52 19.78 -4.23 32.43
N GLU A 53 18.48 -4.09 32.19
CA GLU A 53 17.90 -3.92 30.86
C GLU A 53 18.07 -2.47 30.37
N ILE A 54 18.89 -2.26 29.36
CA ILE A 54 19.03 -0.97 28.68
C ILE A 54 18.14 -1.01 27.44
N LYS A 55 17.08 -0.19 27.44
CA LYS A 55 16.19 -0.02 26.28
C LYS A 55 16.80 1.04 25.36
N ARG A 56 17.30 0.64 24.20
CA ARG A 56 17.79 1.53 23.15
C ARG A 56 16.77 1.62 22.02
N VAL A 57 16.41 2.83 21.60
CA VAL A 57 15.56 3.03 20.43
C VAL A 57 16.47 3.21 19.22
N GLU A 58 16.41 2.30 18.26
CA GLU A 58 17.07 2.42 16.97
C GLU A 58 16.06 2.70 15.86
N LEU A 59 16.44 3.56 14.92
CA LEU A 59 15.64 3.87 13.73
C LEU A 59 16.10 2.99 12.58
N GLN A 60 15.35 1.95 12.26
CA GLN A 60 15.62 1.14 11.09
C GLN A 60 15.08 1.84 9.83
N PRO A 61 15.92 2.09 8.81
CA PRO A 61 15.46 2.67 7.56
C PRO A 61 14.64 1.64 6.77
N GLY A 62 13.54 2.10 6.18
CA GLY A 62 12.68 1.27 5.34
C GLY A 62 11.58 2.13 4.73
N ARG A 63 10.95 1.68 3.64
CA ARG A 63 9.84 2.42 3.04
C ARG A 63 8.57 1.62 3.19
N TRP A 64 7.66 2.11 4.02
CA TRP A 64 6.37 1.50 4.23
C TRP A 64 5.26 2.35 3.64
N LEU A 65 4.36 1.71 2.90
CA LEU A 65 3.23 2.32 2.22
C LEU A 65 2.18 2.79 3.22
N GLY A 66 1.91 4.09 3.25
CA GLY A 66 0.81 4.66 4.03
C GLY A 66 -0.55 4.44 3.37
N LEU A 67 -1.63 4.53 4.14
CA LEU A 67 -2.99 4.40 3.62
C LEU A 67 -3.42 5.65 2.84
N PHE A 68 -3.21 6.85 3.41
CA PHE A 68 -3.81 8.10 2.94
C PHE A 68 -2.83 9.11 2.33
N ASP A 69 -1.60 8.70 2.04
CA ASP A 69 -0.58 9.65 1.58
C ASP A 69 -0.95 10.25 0.21
N ALA A 70 -1.22 11.55 0.18
CA ALA A 70 -1.59 12.25 -1.04
C ALA A 70 -0.36 12.72 -1.83
N ALA A 71 0.80 12.85 -1.17
CA ALA A 71 2.05 13.21 -1.81
C ALA A 71 2.76 11.96 -2.36
N PRO A 72 3.50 12.06 -3.48
CA PRO A 72 4.33 10.97 -3.97
C PRO A 72 5.42 10.57 -2.95
N PRO A 73 5.65 9.28 -2.71
CA PRO A 73 4.93 8.13 -3.26
C PRO A 73 3.51 8.01 -2.66
N PHE A 74 2.49 7.97 -3.53
CA PHE A 74 1.08 7.91 -3.13
C PHE A 74 0.80 6.72 -2.20
N GLY A 75 -0.07 6.93 -1.23
CA GLY A 75 -0.58 5.89 -0.35
C GLY A 75 -1.51 4.90 -1.05
N ALA A 76 -1.88 3.85 -0.34
CA ALA A 76 -2.69 2.75 -0.88
C ALA A 76 -4.07 3.21 -1.38
N VAL A 77 -4.75 4.12 -0.66
CA VAL A 77 -6.08 4.63 -1.06
C VAL A 77 -6.03 5.43 -2.36
N PRO A 78 -5.18 6.47 -2.51
CA PRO A 78 -5.10 7.21 -3.77
C PRO A 78 -4.68 6.31 -4.94
N LEU A 79 -3.77 5.34 -4.73
CA LEU A 79 -3.42 4.35 -5.75
C LEU A 79 -4.63 3.49 -6.15
N CYS A 80 -5.38 2.95 -5.18
CA CYS A 80 -6.60 2.20 -5.45
C CYS A 80 -7.64 3.03 -6.21
N GLY A 81 -7.77 4.31 -5.89
CA GLY A 81 -8.63 5.25 -6.64
C GLY A 81 -8.25 5.35 -8.12
N LEU A 82 -6.95 5.47 -8.41
CA LEU A 82 -6.43 5.48 -9.78
C LEU A 82 -6.73 4.16 -10.51
N TRP A 83 -6.52 3.02 -9.85
CA TRP A 83 -6.79 1.70 -10.42
C TRP A 83 -8.27 1.50 -10.71
N LEU A 84 -9.15 1.88 -9.78
CA LEU A 84 -10.61 1.81 -9.99
C LEU A 84 -11.06 2.75 -11.10
N GLY A 85 -10.44 3.92 -11.25
CA GLY A 85 -10.66 4.84 -12.37
C GLY A 85 -10.38 4.19 -13.74
N LEU A 86 -9.28 3.44 -13.86
CA LEU A 86 -8.99 2.64 -15.06
C LEU A 86 -10.05 1.56 -15.33
N GLY A 87 -10.54 0.92 -14.28
CA GLY A 87 -11.64 -0.04 -14.36
C GLY A 87 -12.94 0.61 -14.86
N ALA A 88 -13.29 1.78 -14.33
CA ALA A 88 -14.46 2.54 -14.75
C ALA A 88 -14.38 2.95 -16.23
N LEU A 89 -13.21 3.38 -16.70
CA LEU A 89 -12.96 3.64 -18.12
C LEU A 89 -13.16 2.38 -18.98
N GLY A 90 -12.68 1.23 -18.51
CA GLY A 90 -12.93 -0.07 -19.15
C GLY A 90 -14.42 -0.41 -19.27
N LEU A 91 -15.20 -0.20 -18.21
CA LEU A 91 -16.66 -0.41 -18.22
C LEU A 91 -17.37 0.54 -19.18
N TRP A 92 -16.98 1.82 -19.18
CA TRP A 92 -17.55 2.82 -20.07
C TRP A 92 -17.33 2.48 -21.55
N LEU A 93 -16.10 2.08 -21.91
CA LEU A 93 -15.77 1.64 -23.27
C LEU A 93 -16.57 0.39 -23.68
N ARG A 94 -16.76 -0.57 -22.77
CA ARG A 94 -17.59 -1.76 -23.02
C ARG A 94 -19.02 -1.37 -23.34
N LYS A 95 -19.64 -0.51 -22.51
CA LYS A 95 -21.02 -0.04 -22.70
C LYS A 95 -21.19 0.66 -24.04
N ARG A 96 -20.24 1.51 -24.45
CA ARG A 96 -20.28 2.23 -25.73
C ARG A 96 -20.17 1.29 -26.93
N SER A 97 -19.34 0.24 -26.84
CA SER A 97 -19.19 -0.73 -27.93
C SER A 97 -20.44 -1.57 -28.19
N GLN A 98 -21.27 -1.79 -27.17
CA GLN A 98 -22.51 -2.59 -27.30
C GLN A 98 -23.65 -1.79 -27.95
N MET A 99 -23.69 -0.46 -27.78
CA MET A 99 -24.73 0.40 -28.38
C MET A 99 -24.59 0.61 -29.90
N HIS A 100 -23.41 0.35 -30.48
CA HIS A 100 -23.20 0.46 -31.92
C HIS A 100 -23.52 -0.82 -32.70
N VAL A 101 -23.83 -1.93 -32.00
CA VAL A 101 -24.11 -3.24 -32.60
C VAL A 101 -25.61 -3.59 -32.55
N SER A 102 -26.41 -2.77 -31.87
CA SER A 102 -27.88 -2.82 -31.83
C SER A 102 -28.48 -1.81 -32.81
#